data_AF-A0A0A9YM25-F1
#
_entry.id   AF-A0A0A9YM25-F1
#
_cell.length_a   1.000
_cell.length_b   1.000
_cell.length_c   1.000
_cell.angle_alpha   90.00
_cell.angle_beta   90.00
_cell.angle_gamma   90.00
#
_symmetry.space_group_name_H-M   'P 1'
#
loop_
_entity.id
_entity.type
_entity.pdbx_description
1 polymer ?
#
loop_
_entity_poly.entity_id
_entity_poly.type
_entity_poly.pdbx_seq_one_letter_code
_entity_poly.pdbx_strand_id
1 'polypeptide(L)'
;MHLILVSRHSLFEDIVTHTRRVFHDIKDYPGSIEIVGVGDAQTRRFIMIFAVLIFSNLPSGMIFAAIKMILTGEAAYPFPISIFGLPSAIGWVMQLMVISHAVNLIWGFHCILKTLIYILGAYSNVLAHMLRERPIDVDAKNDRRILKLFCDINSLSSKLGNIYDLSAFMEVFASSGRCCFLAVHLSRQVQEGDYKNLATALSYFLVSIAITYSLCSCGEDITMQSATIRDGVRDSKWYAVSPPARRSLLPLLLFTQSPIQFHYRRFVYFNLETFRDVMKTAYTMTTALASV
;
A
#
# COMPACT_ATOMS: atom_id res chain seq x y z
N MET A 1 14.01 22.21 2.89
CA MET A 1 13.81 20.83 3.37
C MET A 1 13.17 20.78 4.77
N HIS A 2 13.64 21.56 5.75
CA HIS A 2 13.05 21.62 7.10
C HIS A 2 11.53 21.98 7.14
N LEU A 3 11.06 22.95 6.34
CA LEU A 3 9.62 23.31 6.34
C LEU A 3 8.69 22.20 5.82
N ILE A 4 9.15 21.40 4.86
CA ILE A 4 8.36 20.31 4.25
C ILE A 4 8.25 19.13 5.23
N LEU A 5 9.30 18.86 5.99
CA LEU A 5 9.31 17.84 7.05
C LEU A 5 8.42 18.23 8.24
N VAL A 6 8.45 19.50 8.67
CA VAL A 6 7.60 20.01 9.76
C VAL A 6 6.11 19.93 9.40
N SER A 7 5.75 20.26 8.16
CA SER A 7 4.36 20.13 7.67
C SER A 7 3.87 18.68 7.63
N ARG A 8 4.76 17.71 7.30
CA ARG A 8 4.38 16.29 7.23
C ARG A 8 4.25 15.63 8.60
N HIS A 9 5.03 16.06 9.59
CA HIS A 9 4.90 15.55 10.96
C HIS A 9 3.58 15.96 11.60
N SER A 10 3.19 17.24 11.50
CA SER A 10 1.90 17.71 12.03
C SER A 10 0.71 17.02 11.34
N LEU A 11 0.81 16.74 10.04
CA LEU A 11 -0.21 15.99 9.29
C LEU A 11 -0.36 14.54 9.78
N PHE A 12 0.73 13.91 10.23
CA PHE A 12 0.66 12.54 10.75
C PHE A 12 -0.01 12.50 12.13
N GLU A 13 0.34 13.41 13.05
CA GLU A 13 -0.35 13.55 14.34
C GLU A 13 -1.84 13.87 14.15
N ASP A 14 -2.17 14.71 13.17
CA ASP A 14 -3.55 14.99 12.78
C ASP A 14 -4.27 13.73 12.30
N ILE A 15 -3.62 12.86 11.52
CA ILE A 15 -4.23 11.59 11.08
C ILE A 15 -4.50 10.65 12.25
N VAL A 16 -3.56 10.52 13.19
CA VAL A 16 -3.70 9.64 14.36
C VAL A 16 -4.82 10.15 15.27
N THR A 17 -4.83 11.45 15.58
CA THR A 17 -5.88 12.06 16.43
C THR A 17 -7.26 12.02 15.77
N HIS A 18 -7.32 12.20 14.44
CA HIS A 18 -8.54 12.09 13.65
C HIS A 18 -9.09 10.66 13.68
N THR A 19 -8.24 9.67 13.40
CA THR A 19 -8.62 8.24 13.42
C THR A 19 -9.14 7.82 14.80
N ARG A 20 -8.49 8.27 15.88
CA ARG A 20 -8.95 8.00 17.25
C ARG A 20 -10.33 8.61 17.55
N ARG A 21 -10.58 9.85 17.11
CA ARG A 21 -11.89 10.51 17.25
C ARG A 21 -12.98 9.76 16.50
N VAL A 22 -12.72 9.40 15.25
CA VAL A 22 -13.66 8.66 14.40
C VAL A 22 -14.00 7.31 15.02
N PHE A 23 -12.99 6.57 15.52
CA PHE A 23 -13.22 5.31 16.22
C PHE A 23 -14.11 5.47 17.47
N HIS A 24 -13.90 6.52 18.26
CA HIS A 24 -14.75 6.79 19.43
C HIS A 24 -16.20 7.08 19.03
N ASP A 25 -16.42 7.89 18.00
CA ASP A 25 -17.75 8.24 17.50
C ASP A 25 -18.50 7.04 16.88
N ILE A 26 -17.77 6.09 16.28
CA ILE A 26 -18.36 4.88 15.67
C ILE A 26 -18.83 3.87 16.71
N LYS A 27 -18.17 3.79 17.88
CA LYS A 27 -18.44 2.79 18.92
C LYS A 27 -19.88 2.82 19.46
N ASP A 28 -20.53 3.97 19.36
CA ASP A 28 -21.89 4.19 19.86
C ASP A 28 -22.99 3.53 18.99
N TYR A 29 -22.63 2.96 17.83
CA TYR A 29 -23.58 2.36 16.90
C TYR A 29 -23.73 0.84 17.09
N PRO A 30 -24.97 0.30 17.05
CA PRO A 30 -25.17 -1.15 17.03
C PRO A 30 -24.58 -1.75 15.75
N GLY A 31 -23.94 -2.93 15.85
CA GLY A 31 -23.31 -3.62 14.72
C GLY A 31 -21.95 -3.05 14.25
N SER A 32 -21.61 -1.81 14.61
CA SER A 32 -20.37 -1.17 14.15
C SER A 32 -19.10 -1.83 14.71
N ILE A 33 -19.13 -2.25 15.98
CA ILE A 33 -18.00 -2.89 16.66
C ILE A 33 -17.67 -4.24 16.00
N GLU A 34 -18.68 -4.99 15.55
CA GLU A 34 -18.46 -6.27 14.87
C GLU A 34 -17.79 -6.04 13.50
N ILE A 35 -18.30 -5.09 12.71
CA ILE A 35 -17.73 -4.73 11.40
C ILE A 35 -16.29 -4.23 11.53
N VAL A 36 -16.04 -3.35 12.52
CA VAL A 36 -14.69 -2.86 12.81
C VAL A 36 -13.80 -3.98 13.33
N GLY A 37 -14.32 -4.92 14.12
CA GLY A 37 -13.59 -6.09 14.62
C GLY A 37 -13.13 -7.02 13.50
N VAL A 38 -13.94 -7.22 12.46
CA VAL A 38 -13.53 -7.97 11.26
C VAL A 38 -12.39 -7.23 10.54
N GLY A 39 -12.50 -5.92 10.37
CA GLY A 39 -11.45 -5.09 9.77
C GLY A 39 -10.15 -5.09 10.59
N ASP A 40 -10.25 -5.03 11.92
CA ASP A 40 -9.11 -5.09 12.83
C ASP A 40 -8.43 -6.46 12.79
N ALA A 41 -9.20 -7.55 12.76
CA ALA A 41 -8.66 -8.89 12.61
C ALA A 41 -7.88 -9.05 11.29
N GLN A 42 -8.40 -8.52 10.18
CA GLN A 42 -7.72 -8.51 8.89
C GLN A 42 -6.42 -7.69 8.96
N THR A 43 -6.49 -6.49 9.56
CA THR A 43 -5.35 -5.60 9.74
C THR A 43 -4.26 -6.25 10.59
N ARG A 44 -4.63 -6.87 11.72
CA ARG A 44 -3.72 -7.55 12.63
C ARG A 44 -3.05 -8.75 11.96
N ARG A 45 -3.79 -9.56 11.19
CA ARG A 45 -3.21 -10.67 10.41
C ARG A 45 -2.18 -10.16 9.40
N PHE A 46 -2.50 -9.10 8.67
CA PHE A 46 -1.56 -8.48 7.74
C PHE A 46 -0.29 -8.00 8.45
N ILE A 47 -0.43 -7.23 9.55
CA ILE A 47 0.70 -6.74 10.34
C ILE A 47 1.56 -7.89 10.85
N MET A 48 0.98 -8.98 11.34
CA MET A 48 1.75 -10.15 11.81
C MET A 48 2.56 -10.80 10.68
N ILE A 49 1.93 -11.08 9.55
CA ILE A 49 2.61 -11.69 8.38
C ILE A 49 3.76 -10.79 7.94
N PHE A 50 3.50 -9.49 7.86
CA PHE A 50 4.48 -8.53 7.38
C PHE A 50 5.60 -8.26 8.38
N ALA A 51 5.32 -8.29 9.69
CA ALA A 51 6.34 -8.23 10.72
C ALA A 51 7.28 -9.44 10.63
N VAL A 52 6.75 -10.66 10.42
CA VAL A 52 7.57 -11.85 10.20
C VAL A 52 8.48 -11.68 8.98
N LEU A 53 8.00 -11.10 7.89
CA LEU A 53 8.83 -10.81 6.71
C LEU A 53 9.97 -9.81 7.02
N ILE A 54 9.68 -8.73 7.74
CA ILE A 54 10.69 -7.73 8.15
C ILE A 54 11.74 -8.37 9.08
N PHE A 55 11.31 -9.11 10.09
CA PHE A 55 12.22 -9.72 11.07
C PHE A 55 13.05 -10.86 10.48
N SER A 56 12.50 -11.60 9.50
CA SER A 56 13.22 -12.69 8.83
C SER A 56 14.17 -12.22 7.73
N ASN A 57 14.09 -10.96 7.28
CA ASN A 57 14.91 -10.43 6.19
C ASN A 57 16.43 -10.50 6.50
N LEU A 58 16.87 -9.98 7.65
CA LEU A 58 18.29 -10.01 8.01
C LEU A 58 18.82 -11.45 8.19
N PRO A 59 18.17 -12.34 8.99
CA PRO A 59 18.59 -13.73 9.12
C PRO A 59 18.61 -14.48 7.80
N SER A 60 17.59 -14.33 6.95
CA SER A 60 17.51 -15.02 5.66
C SER A 60 18.60 -14.57 4.70
N GLY A 61 18.95 -13.28 4.67
CA GLY A 61 20.08 -12.77 3.90
C GLY A 61 21.41 -13.38 4.31
N MET A 62 21.66 -13.49 5.63
CA MET A 62 22.88 -14.13 6.15
C MET A 62 22.93 -15.64 5.85
N ILE A 63 21.80 -16.33 6.03
CA ILE A 63 21.69 -17.78 5.75
C ILE A 63 21.92 -18.06 4.27
N PHE A 64 21.27 -17.30 3.38
CA PHE A 64 21.43 -17.46 1.93
C PHE A 64 22.89 -17.24 1.50
N ALA A 65 23.53 -16.21 2.06
CA ALA A 65 24.94 -15.97 1.81
C ALA A 65 25.85 -17.09 2.34
N ALA A 66 25.59 -17.61 3.53
CA ALA A 66 26.33 -18.72 4.11
C ALA A 66 26.20 -19.99 3.25
N ILE A 67 24.99 -20.32 2.82
CA ILE A 67 24.73 -21.44 1.90
C ILE A 67 25.47 -21.23 0.59
N LYS A 68 25.42 -20.02 0.01
CA LYS A 68 26.14 -19.71 -1.23
C LYS A 68 27.64 -19.94 -1.06
N MET A 69 28.25 -19.44 0.03
CA MET A 69 29.67 -19.65 0.33
C MET A 69 30.03 -21.14 0.48
N ILE A 70 29.19 -21.93 1.16
CA ILE A 70 29.40 -23.37 1.31
C ILE A 70 29.32 -24.09 -0.05
N LEU A 71 28.36 -23.71 -0.90
CA LEU A 71 28.14 -24.34 -2.20
C LEU A 71 29.20 -23.98 -3.24
N THR A 72 29.65 -22.72 -3.29
CA THR A 72 30.61 -22.26 -4.30
C THR A 72 32.06 -22.43 -3.88
N GLY A 73 32.35 -22.62 -2.59
CA GLY A 73 33.72 -22.70 -2.06
C GLY A 73 34.52 -21.38 -2.13
N GLU A 74 34.05 -20.42 -2.92
CA GLU A 74 34.55 -19.04 -2.95
C GLU A 74 34.02 -18.26 -1.74
N ALA A 75 34.93 -17.56 -1.04
CA ALA A 75 34.53 -16.54 -0.08
C ALA A 75 33.78 -15.46 -0.85
N ALA A 76 32.44 -15.43 -0.70
CA ALA A 76 31.55 -14.53 -1.42
C ALA A 76 31.62 -13.10 -0.86
N TYR A 77 32.84 -12.55 -0.78
CA TYR A 77 33.04 -11.12 -0.64
C TYR A 77 33.01 -10.55 -2.06
N PRO A 78 31.94 -9.83 -2.45
CA PRO A 78 31.81 -9.30 -3.82
C PRO A 78 32.94 -8.35 -4.21
N PHE A 79 33.72 -7.86 -3.23
CA PHE A 79 34.91 -7.04 -3.42
C PHE A 79 35.77 -7.05 -2.14
N PRO A 80 37.12 -6.93 -2.25
CA PRO A 80 37.99 -6.72 -1.10
C PRO A 80 37.86 -5.27 -0.63
N ILE A 81 36.93 -4.97 0.28
CA ILE A 81 36.85 -3.64 0.91
C ILE A 81 37.54 -3.71 2.26
N SER A 82 38.80 -3.29 2.30
CA SER A 82 39.44 -2.85 3.54
C SER A 82 38.95 -1.44 3.87
N ILE A 83 37.73 -1.32 4.37
CA ILE A 83 37.26 -0.04 4.92
C ILE A 83 38.01 0.16 6.25
N PHE A 84 38.86 1.19 6.34
CA PHE A 84 39.63 1.56 7.54
C PHE A 84 40.58 0.49 8.12
N GLY A 85 41.09 -0.43 7.29
CA GLY A 85 42.00 -1.49 7.77
C GLY A 85 41.32 -2.60 8.57
N LEU A 86 39.98 -2.65 8.57
CA LEU A 86 39.20 -3.75 9.15
C LEU A 86 39.25 -5.01 8.24
N PRO A 87 39.16 -6.22 8.82
CA PRO A 87 39.00 -7.46 8.06
C PRO A 87 37.84 -7.40 7.08
N SER A 88 38.01 -7.96 5.87
CA SER A 88 37.00 -8.01 4.80
C SER A 88 35.63 -8.55 5.26
N ALA A 89 35.63 -9.46 6.25
CA ALA A 89 34.43 -10.00 6.88
C ALA A 89 33.57 -8.93 7.57
N ILE A 90 34.19 -7.98 8.28
CA ILE A 90 33.46 -6.93 9.02
C ILE A 90 32.80 -5.97 8.05
N GLY A 91 33.49 -5.58 6.98
CA GLY A 91 32.92 -4.72 5.93
C GLY A 91 31.71 -5.35 5.25
N TRP A 92 31.76 -6.65 5.00
CA TRP A 92 30.66 -7.39 4.40
C TRP A 92 29.43 -7.50 5.30
N VAL A 93 29.62 -7.80 6.60
CA VAL A 93 28.52 -7.81 7.58
C VAL A 93 27.86 -6.44 7.69
N MET A 94 28.66 -5.37 7.74
CA MET A 94 28.15 -4.00 7.78
C MET A 94 27.29 -3.68 6.54
N GLN A 95 27.72 -4.09 5.35
CA GLN A 95 26.93 -3.88 4.14
C GLN A 95 25.61 -4.65 4.15
N LEU A 96 25.61 -5.91 4.58
CA LEU A 96 24.37 -6.69 4.71
C LEU A 96 23.40 -6.05 5.70
N MET A 97 23.91 -5.56 6.83
CA MET A 97 23.09 -4.81 7.80
C MET A 97 22.50 -3.55 7.17
N VAL A 98 23.30 -2.75 6.48
CA VAL A 98 22.84 -1.51 5.82
C VAL A 98 21.76 -1.80 4.76
N ILE A 99 21.97 -2.79 3.90
CA ILE A 99 21.01 -3.17 2.86
C ILE A 99 19.72 -3.69 3.49
N SER A 100 19.81 -4.58 4.48
CA SER A 100 18.65 -5.14 5.17
C SER A 100 17.83 -4.04 5.86
N HIS A 101 18.49 -3.09 6.53
CA HIS A 101 17.83 -1.94 7.14
C HIS A 101 17.15 -1.04 6.11
N ALA A 102 17.80 -0.73 4.99
CA ALA A 102 17.21 0.07 3.92
C ALA A 102 15.93 -0.59 3.36
N VAL A 103 15.97 -1.91 3.14
CA VAL A 103 14.81 -2.69 2.69
C VAL A 103 13.70 -2.66 3.73
N ASN A 104 14.02 -2.83 5.01
CA ASN A 104 13.05 -2.79 6.10
C ASN A 104 12.37 -1.41 6.24
N LEU A 105 13.08 -0.32 5.98
CA LEU A 105 12.48 1.03 5.98
C LEU A 105 11.43 1.18 4.87
N ILE A 106 11.73 0.71 3.66
CA ILE A 106 10.80 0.76 2.53
C ILE A 106 9.56 -0.07 2.83
N TRP A 107 9.73 -1.34 3.21
CA TRP A 107 8.59 -2.21 3.54
C TRP A 107 7.80 -1.69 4.74
N GLY A 108 8.47 -1.16 5.77
CA GLY A 108 7.80 -0.53 6.91
C GLY A 108 6.89 0.62 6.48
N PHE A 109 7.36 1.47 5.55
CA PHE A 109 6.55 2.54 4.99
C PHE A 109 5.31 2.02 4.24
N HIS A 110 5.45 0.98 3.41
CA HIS A 110 4.33 0.32 2.74
C HIS A 110 3.35 -0.33 3.73
N CYS A 111 3.85 -0.92 4.81
CA CYS A 111 3.03 -1.54 5.85
C CYS A 111 2.12 -0.52 6.54
N ILE A 112 2.69 0.65 6.89
CA ILE A 112 1.93 1.75 7.50
C ILE A 112 0.85 2.24 6.54
N LEU A 113 1.19 2.46 5.27
CA LEU A 113 0.23 2.87 4.24
C LEU A 113 -0.93 1.87 4.13
N LYS A 114 -0.63 0.58 3.97
CA LYS A 114 -1.65 -0.47 3.84
C LYS A 114 -2.54 -0.58 5.08
N THR A 115 -1.94 -0.43 6.27
CA THR A 115 -2.68 -0.43 7.55
C THR A 115 -3.68 0.71 7.62
N LEU A 116 -3.28 1.93 7.26
CA LEU A 116 -4.19 3.09 7.22
C LEU A 116 -5.33 2.88 6.21
N ILE A 117 -5.05 2.23 5.07
CA ILE A 117 -6.07 1.89 4.08
C ILE A 117 -7.04 0.84 4.59
N TYR A 118 -6.60 -0.17 5.35
CA TYR A 118 -7.52 -1.11 5.98
C TYR A 118 -8.41 -0.46 7.03
N ILE A 119 -7.88 0.49 7.81
CA ILE A 119 -8.69 1.28 8.74
C ILE A 119 -9.75 2.10 7.98
N LEU A 120 -9.36 2.76 6.89
CA LEU A 120 -10.28 3.48 6.01
C LEU A 120 -11.36 2.56 5.43
N GLY A 121 -10.99 1.32 5.10
CA GLY A 121 -11.91 0.29 4.62
C GLY A 121 -12.90 -0.16 5.67
N ALA A 122 -12.45 -0.36 6.91
CA ALA A 122 -13.34 -0.65 8.04
C ALA A 122 -14.37 0.47 8.23
N TYR A 123 -13.94 1.74 8.19
CA TYR A 123 -14.85 2.90 8.30
C TYR A 123 -15.82 3.00 7.12
N SER A 124 -15.36 2.70 5.91
CA SER A 124 -16.19 2.67 4.71
C SER A 124 -17.27 1.60 4.79
N ASN A 125 -16.94 0.42 5.32
CA ASN A 125 -17.90 -0.67 5.56
C ASN A 125 -18.93 -0.30 6.63
N VAL A 126 -18.51 0.35 7.73
CA VAL A 126 -19.42 0.87 8.76
C VAL A 126 -20.36 1.91 8.15
N LEU A 127 -19.84 2.84 7.37
CA LEU A 127 -20.67 3.85 6.70
C LEU A 127 -21.69 3.22 5.76
N ALA A 128 -21.27 2.25 4.95
CA ALA A 128 -22.18 1.53 4.05
C ALA A 128 -23.28 0.77 4.81
N HIS A 129 -22.94 0.16 5.95
CA HIS A 129 -23.91 -0.49 6.83
C HIS A 129 -24.91 0.52 7.43
N MET A 130 -24.43 1.66 7.95
CA MET A 130 -25.30 2.73 8.46
C MET A 130 -26.24 3.29 7.39
N LEU A 131 -25.80 3.36 6.13
CA LEU A 131 -26.63 3.81 5.01
C LEU A 131 -27.71 2.79 4.64
N ARG A 132 -27.39 1.49 4.70
CA ARG A 132 -28.31 0.38 4.39
C ARG A 132 -29.41 0.22 5.43
N GLU A 133 -29.05 0.32 6.71
CA GLU A 133 -30.01 0.15 7.81
C GLU A 133 -30.75 1.44 8.18
N ARG A 134 -30.51 2.53 7.44
CA ARG A 134 -31.14 3.82 7.70
C ARG A 134 -32.67 3.71 7.62
N PRO A 135 -33.41 4.06 8.69
CA PRO A 135 -34.88 4.10 8.63
C PRO A 135 -35.36 5.21 7.68
N ILE A 136 -36.65 5.20 7.32
CA ILE A 136 -37.23 6.21 6.41
C ILE A 136 -37.54 7.51 7.18
N ASP A 137 -37.95 7.38 8.45
CA ASP A 137 -38.40 8.49 9.30
C ASP A 137 -37.28 8.91 10.29
N VAL A 138 -36.32 9.70 9.79
CA VAL A 138 -35.03 9.91 10.47
C VAL A 138 -34.93 11.28 11.14
N ASP A 139 -34.44 11.24 12.38
CA ASP A 139 -34.00 12.40 13.15
C ASP A 139 -32.77 13.08 12.51
N ALA A 140 -32.80 14.40 12.33
CA ALA A 140 -31.72 15.17 11.67
C ALA A 140 -30.31 14.94 12.29
N LYS A 141 -30.27 14.50 13.55
CA LYS A 141 -29.05 14.16 14.29
C LYS A 141 -28.31 12.94 13.70
N ASN A 142 -29.03 11.94 13.22
CA ASN A 142 -28.43 10.73 12.64
C ASN A 142 -27.83 10.99 11.26
N ASP A 143 -28.53 11.75 10.41
CA ASP A 143 -27.99 12.18 9.11
C ASP A 143 -26.71 13.00 9.26
N ARG A 144 -26.65 13.89 10.26
CA ARG A 144 -25.45 14.68 10.55
C ARG A 144 -24.25 13.79 10.91
N ARG A 145 -24.48 12.68 11.63
CA ARG A 145 -23.40 11.74 11.99
C ARG A 145 -22.92 10.94 10.79
N ILE A 146 -23.83 10.46 9.94
CA ILE A 146 -23.48 9.79 8.67
C ILE A 146 -22.63 10.71 7.79
N LEU A 147 -23.06 11.97 7.64
CA LEU A 147 -22.30 12.97 6.88
C LEU A 147 -20.95 13.29 7.52
N LYS A 148 -20.90 13.37 8.85
CA LYS A 148 -19.63 13.58 9.58
C LYS A 148 -18.65 12.44 9.28
N LEU A 149 -19.08 11.19 9.41
CA LEU A 149 -18.22 10.04 9.11
C LEU A 149 -17.76 10.03 7.64
N PHE A 150 -18.66 10.35 6.71
CA PHE A 150 -18.33 10.48 5.30
C PHE A 150 -17.27 11.56 5.04
N CYS A 151 -17.43 12.75 5.63
CA CYS A 151 -16.44 13.82 5.57
C CYS A 151 -15.11 13.39 6.21
N ASP A 152 -15.15 12.64 7.32
CA ASP A 152 -13.97 12.17 8.02
C ASP A 152 -13.18 11.14 7.19
N ILE A 153 -13.87 10.23 6.49
CA ILE A 153 -13.29 9.26 5.53
C ILE A 153 -12.62 10.01 4.37
N ASN A 154 -13.33 10.96 3.75
CA ASN A 154 -12.78 11.74 2.64
C ASN A 154 -11.57 12.57 3.05
N SER A 155 -11.64 13.20 4.23
CA SER A 155 -10.54 13.98 4.80
C SER A 155 -9.32 13.09 5.06
N LEU A 156 -9.51 11.91 5.66
CA LEU A 156 -8.44 10.95 5.89
C LEU A 156 -7.81 10.47 4.58
N SER A 157 -8.64 10.13 3.59
CA SER A 157 -8.16 9.71 2.27
C SER A 157 -7.36 10.80 1.56
N SER A 158 -7.81 12.05 1.62
CA SER A 158 -7.08 13.20 1.04
C SER A 158 -5.75 13.45 1.76
N LYS A 159 -5.72 13.38 3.10
CA LYS A 159 -4.48 13.52 3.87
C LYS A 159 -3.49 12.39 3.55
N LEU A 160 -3.97 11.15 3.42
CA LEU A 160 -3.16 10.02 3.01
C LEU A 160 -2.57 10.22 1.62
N GLY A 161 -3.41 10.68 0.67
CA GLY A 161 -2.99 11.13 -0.66
C GLY A 161 -1.82 12.09 -0.60
N ASN A 162 -1.97 13.23 0.07
CA ASN A 162 -0.94 14.28 0.12
C ASN A 162 0.39 13.87 0.76
N ILE A 163 0.40 12.85 1.63
CA ILE A 163 1.63 12.34 2.25
C ILE A 163 2.33 11.34 1.33
N TYR A 164 1.56 10.41 0.78
CA TYR A 164 2.07 9.22 0.09
C TYR A 164 2.12 9.35 -1.44
N ASP A 165 1.43 10.32 -2.05
CA ASP A 165 1.31 10.45 -3.51
C ASP A 165 2.66 10.54 -4.22
N LEU A 166 3.55 11.42 -3.78
CA LEU A 166 4.88 11.60 -4.37
C LEU A 166 5.75 10.36 -4.13
N SER A 167 5.69 9.79 -2.93
CA SER A 167 6.47 8.60 -2.59
C SER A 167 6.02 7.40 -3.43
N ALA A 168 4.71 7.23 -3.60
CA ALA A 168 4.12 6.18 -4.42
C ALA A 168 4.50 6.36 -5.89
N PHE A 169 4.46 7.59 -6.40
CA PHE A 169 4.88 7.87 -7.77
C PHE A 169 6.35 7.50 -8.02
N MET A 170 7.24 7.95 -7.14
CA MET A 170 8.67 7.63 -7.25
C MET A 170 8.92 6.12 -7.16
N GLU A 171 8.19 5.42 -6.30
CA GLU A 171 8.33 3.97 -6.16
C GLU A 171 7.85 3.21 -7.39
N VAL A 172 6.68 3.55 -7.96
CA VAL A 172 6.18 2.91 -9.20
C VAL A 172 7.12 3.21 -10.37
N PHE A 173 7.63 4.43 -10.48
CA PHE A 173 8.56 4.79 -11.53
C PHE A 173 9.88 3.98 -11.42
N ALA A 174 10.44 3.93 -10.21
CA ALA A 174 11.65 3.16 -9.94
C ALA A 174 11.42 1.65 -10.09
N SER A 175 10.27 1.13 -9.69
CA SER A 175 9.93 -0.29 -9.82
C SER A 175 9.68 -0.70 -11.26
N SER A 176 9.07 0.16 -12.08
CA SER A 176 8.91 -0.06 -13.52
C SER A 176 10.28 -0.20 -14.20
N GLY A 177 11.22 0.69 -13.90
CA GLY A 177 12.60 0.59 -14.39
C GLY A 177 13.28 -0.71 -13.94
N ARG A 178 13.23 -1.01 -12.63
CA ARG A 178 13.79 -2.24 -12.06
C ARG A 178 13.21 -3.49 -12.73
N CYS A 179 11.90 -3.59 -12.90
CA CYS A 179 11.25 -4.71 -13.56
C CYS A 179 11.74 -4.89 -15.01
N CYS A 180 11.89 -3.81 -15.78
CA CYS A 180 12.41 -3.89 -17.14
C CYS A 180 13.86 -4.40 -17.18
N PHE A 181 14.75 -3.81 -16.38
CA PHE A 181 16.16 -4.22 -16.33
C PHE A 181 16.34 -5.68 -15.87
N LEU A 182 15.65 -6.08 -14.79
CA LEU A 182 15.69 -7.44 -14.27
C LEU A 182 15.12 -8.46 -15.26
N ALA A 183 14.05 -8.12 -15.96
CA ALA A 183 13.46 -9.01 -16.96
C ALA A 183 14.42 -9.23 -18.14
N VAL A 184 15.07 -8.18 -18.66
CA VAL A 184 16.07 -8.31 -19.75
C VAL A 184 17.29 -9.10 -19.28
N HIS A 185 17.77 -8.83 -18.07
CA HIS A 185 18.89 -9.57 -17.47
C HIS A 185 18.56 -11.07 -17.35
N LEU A 186 17.35 -11.40 -16.90
CA LEU A 186 16.89 -12.78 -16.82
C LEU A 186 16.81 -13.45 -18.20
N SER A 187 16.29 -12.75 -19.21
CA SER A 187 16.22 -13.26 -20.58
C SER A 187 17.60 -13.55 -21.16
N ARG A 188 18.58 -12.67 -20.95
CA ARG A 188 19.97 -12.88 -21.41
C ARG A 188 20.64 -14.07 -20.74
N GLN A 189 20.51 -14.21 -19.42
CA GLN A 189 21.08 -15.36 -18.70
C GLN A 189 20.54 -16.69 -19.21
N VAL A 190 19.25 -16.74 -19.55
CA VAL A 190 18.62 -17.94 -20.13
C VAL A 190 19.14 -18.21 -21.55
N GLN A 191 19.36 -17.17 -22.37
CA GLN A 191 19.91 -17.32 -23.72
C GLN A 191 21.37 -17.80 -23.72
N GLU A 192 22.19 -17.26 -22.82
CA GLU A 192 23.61 -17.60 -22.67
C GLU A 192 23.83 -18.96 -21.97
N GLY A 193 22.79 -19.53 -21.36
CA GLY A 193 22.87 -20.80 -20.62
C GLY A 193 23.60 -20.70 -19.28
N ASP A 194 23.79 -19.49 -18.72
CA ASP A 194 24.39 -19.31 -17.39
C ASP A 194 23.34 -19.41 -16.28
N TYR A 195 23.15 -20.63 -15.80
CA TYR A 195 22.19 -20.94 -14.74
C TYR A 195 22.71 -20.65 -13.32
N LYS A 196 23.99 -20.31 -13.14
CA LYS A 196 24.61 -20.21 -11.81
C LYS A 196 23.96 -19.14 -10.93
N ASN A 197 23.50 -18.04 -11.53
CA ASN A 197 22.86 -16.92 -10.83
C ASN A 197 21.37 -16.77 -11.14
N LEU A 198 20.78 -17.69 -11.91
CA LEU A 198 19.39 -17.58 -12.39
C LEU A 198 18.40 -17.51 -11.22
N ALA A 199 18.57 -18.37 -10.21
CA ALA A 199 17.69 -18.41 -9.04
C ALA A 199 17.69 -17.07 -8.28
N THR A 200 18.85 -16.42 -8.17
CA THR A 200 18.99 -15.11 -7.53
C THR A 200 18.40 -13.99 -8.38
N ALA A 201 18.61 -14.01 -9.70
CA ALA A 201 18.00 -13.02 -10.58
C ALA A 201 16.46 -13.12 -10.58
N LEU A 202 15.94 -14.34 -10.60
CA LEU A 202 14.50 -14.61 -10.53
C LEU A 202 13.89 -14.14 -9.20
N SER A 203 14.57 -14.39 -8.07
CA SER A 203 14.06 -13.93 -6.77
C SER A 203 13.98 -12.41 -6.68
N TYR A 204 14.98 -11.68 -7.17
CA TYR A 204 14.93 -10.22 -7.23
C TYR A 204 13.83 -9.70 -8.15
N PHE A 205 13.58 -10.37 -9.28
CA PHE A 205 12.50 -10.01 -10.19
C PHE A 205 11.12 -10.19 -9.52
N LEU A 206 10.90 -11.33 -8.85
CA LEU A 206 9.65 -11.60 -8.13
C LEU A 206 9.40 -10.58 -7.00
N VAL A 207 10.45 -10.22 -6.26
CA VAL A 207 10.35 -9.19 -5.21
C VAL A 207 9.98 -7.83 -5.80
N SER A 208 10.60 -7.44 -6.93
CA SER A 208 10.28 -6.17 -7.61
C SER A 208 8.82 -6.11 -8.08
N ILE A 209 8.30 -7.22 -8.61
CA ILE A 209 6.88 -7.35 -8.98
C ILE A 209 6.00 -7.22 -7.75
N ALA A 210 6.33 -7.94 -6.66
CA ALA A 210 5.55 -7.94 -5.43
C ALA A 210 5.44 -6.53 -4.81
N ILE A 211 6.53 -5.76 -4.81
CA ILE A 211 6.52 -4.37 -4.33
C ILE A 211 5.56 -3.51 -5.18
N THR A 212 5.68 -3.58 -6.51
CA THR A 212 4.82 -2.82 -7.43
C THR A 212 3.34 -3.19 -7.26
N TYR A 213 3.07 -4.50 -7.16
CA TYR A 213 1.73 -5.01 -6.91
C TYR A 213 1.17 -4.52 -5.57
N SER A 214 1.96 -4.56 -4.51
CA SER A 214 1.52 -4.14 -3.16
C SER A 214 1.02 -2.70 -3.14
N LEU A 215 1.71 -1.80 -3.85
CA LEU A 215 1.35 -0.39 -3.95
C LEU A 215 0.13 -0.17 -4.83
N CYS A 216 0.04 -0.86 -5.98
CA CYS A 216 -1.13 -0.75 -6.86
C CYS A 216 -2.39 -1.34 -6.21
N SER A 217 -2.24 -2.42 -5.42
CA SER A 217 -3.31 -2.99 -4.60
C SER A 217 -3.80 -2.01 -3.53
N CYS A 218 -2.93 -1.14 -2.99
CA CYS A 218 -3.37 -0.10 -2.05
C CYS A 218 -4.37 0.88 -2.69
N GLY A 219 -4.09 1.34 -3.91
CA GLY A 219 -5.02 2.25 -4.59
C GLY A 219 -6.26 1.55 -5.16
N GLU A 220 -6.15 0.27 -5.50
CA GLU A 220 -7.31 -0.57 -5.81
C GLU A 220 -8.24 -0.69 -4.59
N ASP A 221 -7.71 -0.95 -3.41
CA ASP A 221 -8.50 -1.04 -2.18
C ASP A 221 -9.27 0.27 -1.91
N ILE A 222 -8.63 1.44 -2.09
CA ILE A 222 -9.31 2.75 -1.94
C ILE A 222 -10.47 2.90 -2.94
N THR A 223 -10.26 2.42 -4.17
CA THR A 223 -11.29 2.43 -5.22
C THR A 223 -12.45 1.49 -4.85
N MET A 224 -12.15 0.30 -4.34
CA MET A 224 -13.14 -0.66 -3.85
C MET A 224 -13.92 -0.12 -2.65
N GLN A 225 -13.26 0.55 -1.70
CA GLN A 225 -13.91 1.18 -0.55
C GLN A 225 -14.91 2.27 -0.99
N SER A 226 -14.54 3.08 -1.98
CA SER A 226 -15.43 4.06 -2.58
C SER A 226 -16.64 3.39 -3.25
N ALA A 227 -16.43 2.24 -3.90
CA ALA A 227 -17.52 1.44 -4.46
C ALA A 227 -18.46 0.90 -3.37
N THR A 228 -17.93 0.42 -2.25
CA THR A 228 -18.74 -0.05 -1.11
C THR A 228 -19.62 1.06 -0.53
N ILE A 229 -19.09 2.28 -0.38
CA ILE A 229 -19.89 3.43 0.07
C ILE A 229 -20.99 3.74 -0.95
N ARG A 230 -20.66 3.74 -2.25
CA ARG A 230 -21.64 3.95 -3.33
C ARG A 230 -22.74 2.90 -3.31
N ASP A 231 -22.41 1.63 -3.11
CA ASP A 231 -23.39 0.56 -2.99
C ASP A 231 -24.28 0.77 -1.76
N GLY A 232 -23.71 1.17 -0.62
CA GLY A 232 -24.49 1.55 0.57
C GLY A 232 -25.47 2.71 0.32
N VAL A 233 -25.06 3.74 -0.42
CA VAL A 233 -25.95 4.84 -0.82
C VAL A 233 -27.03 4.34 -1.77
N ARG A 234 -26.69 3.52 -2.77
CA ARG A 234 -27.65 2.97 -3.74
C ARG A 234 -28.71 2.10 -3.05
N ASP A 235 -28.29 1.27 -2.10
CA ASP A 235 -29.16 0.36 -1.36
C ASP A 235 -29.98 1.09 -0.29
N SER A 236 -29.61 2.33 0.05
CA SER A 236 -30.42 3.16 0.94
C SER A 236 -31.74 3.57 0.27
N LYS A 237 -32.83 3.65 1.06
CA LYS A 237 -34.15 4.07 0.56
C LYS A 237 -34.25 5.60 0.39
N TRP A 238 -33.19 6.27 -0.06
CA TRP A 238 -33.06 7.73 -0.15
C TRP A 238 -34.18 8.42 -0.95
N TYR A 239 -34.75 7.72 -1.94
CA TYR A 239 -35.85 8.21 -2.78
C TYR A 239 -37.21 8.25 -2.05
N ALA A 240 -37.39 7.45 -1.00
CA ALA A 240 -38.61 7.38 -0.20
C ALA A 240 -38.61 8.36 0.99
N VAL A 241 -37.51 9.09 1.20
CA VAL A 241 -37.32 10.00 2.33
C VAL A 241 -37.95 11.37 2.05
N SER A 242 -38.36 12.07 3.12
CA SER A 242 -38.87 13.44 3.07
C SER A 242 -37.91 14.41 2.36
N PRO A 243 -38.41 15.45 1.67
CA PRO A 243 -37.56 16.42 0.97
C PRO A 243 -36.42 17.04 1.80
N PRO A 244 -36.59 17.45 3.08
CA PRO A 244 -35.49 18.00 3.87
C PRO A 244 -34.39 16.98 4.17
N ALA A 245 -34.74 15.73 4.49
CA ALA A 245 -33.77 14.67 4.72
C ALA A 245 -33.18 14.08 3.43
N ARG A 246 -33.83 14.30 2.27
CA ARG A 246 -33.19 14.04 0.97
C ARG A 246 -32.08 15.05 0.66
N ARG A 247 -32.29 16.33 1.02
CA ARG A 247 -31.29 17.39 0.83
C ARG A 247 -30.04 17.16 1.70
N SER A 248 -30.19 16.64 2.92
CA SER A 248 -29.04 16.29 3.77
C SER A 248 -28.17 15.20 3.14
N LEU A 249 -28.76 14.24 2.42
CA LEU A 249 -28.04 13.15 1.75
C LEU A 249 -27.45 13.52 0.38
N LEU A 250 -27.73 14.72 -0.13
CA LEU A 250 -27.25 15.16 -1.44
C LEU A 250 -25.72 15.06 -1.63
N PRO A 251 -24.86 15.41 -0.63
CA PRO A 251 -23.42 15.24 -0.77
C PRO A 251 -22.98 13.79 -1.02
N LEU A 252 -23.66 12.82 -0.39
CA LEU A 252 -23.40 11.39 -0.58
C LEU A 252 -23.84 10.92 -1.97
N LEU A 253 -24.97 11.43 -2.48
CA LEU A 253 -25.43 11.15 -3.83
C LEU A 253 -24.48 11.72 -4.88
N LEU A 254 -24.01 12.96 -4.71
CA LEU A 254 -23.01 13.56 -5.60
C LEU A 254 -21.68 12.78 -5.57
N PHE A 255 -21.27 12.31 -4.41
CA PHE A 255 -20.08 11.45 -4.28
C PHE A 255 -20.16 10.17 -5.10
N THR A 256 -21.34 9.53 -5.21
CA THR A 256 -21.48 8.31 -6.01
C THR A 256 -21.10 8.49 -7.48
N GLN A 257 -21.16 9.73 -7.99
CA GLN A 257 -20.79 10.08 -9.36
C GLN A 257 -19.28 10.22 -9.54
N SER A 258 -18.53 10.52 -8.48
CA SER A 258 -17.09 10.76 -8.52
C SER A 258 -16.40 10.05 -7.35
N PRO A 259 -16.03 8.76 -7.50
CA PRO A 259 -15.40 7.99 -6.43
C PRO A 259 -14.00 8.52 -6.08
N ILE A 260 -13.53 8.22 -4.87
CA ILE A 260 -12.15 8.53 -4.50
C ILE A 260 -11.22 7.54 -5.18
N GLN A 261 -10.17 8.08 -5.80
CA GLN A 261 -9.12 7.31 -6.44
C GLN A 261 -7.77 7.76 -5.88
N PHE A 262 -6.88 6.81 -5.62
CA PHE A 262 -5.52 7.11 -5.22
C PHE A 262 -4.69 7.48 -6.46
N HIS A 263 -4.24 8.73 -6.52
CA HIS A 263 -3.54 9.26 -7.70
C HIS A 263 -2.48 10.28 -7.30
N TYR A 264 -1.47 10.43 -8.15
CA TYR A 264 -0.49 11.51 -8.04
C TYR A 264 -0.83 12.63 -9.02
N ARG A 265 -1.24 13.80 -8.49
CA ARG A 265 -1.51 15.05 -9.26
C ARG A 265 -2.40 14.88 -10.52
N ARG A 266 -3.21 13.82 -10.58
CA ARG A 266 -4.01 13.36 -11.74
C ARG A 266 -3.17 12.95 -12.97
N PHE A 267 -1.87 12.80 -12.81
CA PHE A 267 -0.96 12.27 -13.85
C PHE A 267 -1.00 10.74 -13.90
N VAL A 268 -0.98 10.09 -12.73
CA VAL A 268 -0.95 8.62 -12.62
C VAL A 268 -1.94 8.18 -11.56
N TYR A 269 -2.76 7.19 -11.91
CA TYR A 269 -3.66 6.50 -11.00
C TYR A 269 -2.96 5.23 -10.51
N PHE A 270 -2.96 5.01 -9.20
CA PHE A 270 -2.34 3.80 -8.64
C PHE A 270 -3.41 2.71 -8.56
N ASN A 271 -3.55 1.92 -9.62
CA ASN A 271 -4.54 0.84 -9.70
C ASN A 271 -3.93 -0.41 -10.34
N LEU A 272 -4.68 -1.52 -10.33
CA LEU A 272 -4.20 -2.77 -10.94
C LEU A 272 -4.03 -2.67 -12.47
N GLU A 273 -4.71 -1.73 -13.12
CA GLU A 273 -4.52 -1.42 -14.54
C GLU A 273 -3.11 -0.89 -14.81
N THR A 274 -2.64 0.06 -14.00
CA THR A 274 -1.26 0.58 -14.12
C THR A 274 -0.22 -0.50 -13.85
N PHE A 275 -0.46 -1.40 -12.88
CA PHE A 275 0.40 -2.57 -12.67
C PHE A 275 0.47 -3.46 -13.92
N ARG A 276 -0.67 -3.74 -14.55
CA ARG A 276 -0.74 -4.51 -15.79
C ARG A 276 0.06 -3.84 -16.91
N ASP A 277 -0.03 -2.53 -17.05
CA ASP A 277 0.68 -1.78 -18.08
C ASP A 277 2.20 -1.79 -17.87
N VAL A 278 2.66 -1.68 -16.62
CA VAL A 278 4.08 -1.85 -16.27
C VAL A 278 4.57 -3.24 -16.66
N MET A 279 3.83 -4.29 -16.32
CA MET A 279 4.20 -5.67 -16.66
C MET A 279 4.20 -5.93 -18.18
N LYS A 280 3.19 -5.39 -18.88
CA LYS A 280 3.11 -5.47 -20.35
C LYS A 280 4.29 -4.78 -21.02
N THR A 281 4.69 -3.62 -20.50
CA THR A 281 5.85 -2.87 -21.01
C THR A 281 7.14 -3.65 -20.79
N ALA A 282 7.34 -4.20 -19.60
CA ALA A 282 8.51 -5.04 -19.31
C ALA A 282 8.60 -6.25 -20.26
N TYR A 283 7.49 -6.97 -20.47
CA TYR A 283 7.42 -8.09 -21.41
C TYR A 283 7.69 -7.70 -22.87
N THR A 284 7.13 -6.57 -23.30
CA THR A 284 7.35 -6.08 -24.67
C THR A 284 8.82 -5.69 -24.89
N MET A 285 9.44 -5.05 -23.90
CA MET A 285 10.85 -4.69 -23.94
C MET A 285 11.76 -5.91 -23.94
N THR A 286 11.47 -6.92 -23.13
CA THR A 286 12.27 -8.15 -23.12
C THR A 286 12.18 -8.90 -24.44
N THR A 287 10.97 -9.05 -24.99
CA THR A 287 10.79 -9.73 -26.28
C THR A 287 11.43 -8.99 -27.44
N ALA A 288 11.32 -7.66 -27.49
CA ALA A 288 11.98 -6.84 -28.50
C ALA A 288 13.51 -6.96 -28.41
N LEU A 289 14.09 -6.84 -27.21
CA LEU A 289 15.54 -6.93 -27.01
C LEU A 289 16.08 -8.37 -27.13
N ALA A 290 15.26 -9.39 -26.91
CA ALA A 290 15.63 -10.78 -27.12
C ALA A 290 15.65 -11.18 -28.60
N SER A 291 15.00 -10.39 -29.47
CA SER A 291 14.94 -10.63 -30.92
C SER A 291 16.09 -9.98 -31.72
N VAL A 292 16.96 -9.20 -31.05
CA VAL A 292 18.15 -8.55 -31.60
C VAL A 292 19.39 -9.30 -31.16
#